data_AF-A0A1H7M9W1-F1
#
_entry.id   AF-A0A1H7M9W1-F1
#
_cell.length_a   1.000
_cell.length_b   1.000
_cell.length_c   1.000
_cell.angle_alpha   90.00
_cell.angle_beta   90.00
_cell.angle_gamma   90.00
#
_symmetry.space_group_name_H-M   'P 1'
#
loop_
_entity.id
_entity.type
_entity.pdbx_description
1 polymer ?
#
loop_
_entity_poly.entity_id
_entity_poly.type
_entity_poly.pdbx_seq_one_letter_code
_entity_poly.pdbx_strand_id
1 'polypeptide(L)'
;MKLVLMLALCALATSATAQSVYRCRDAAGAVVYQSAACSGKTEKTWMADPGLATTASAERQAAERSIARDRQYLQASNRPKPVRTPRLASRASTRALSPCERERQARHAAHERTGVRWSYREASYWDARVFKVCR
;
A
#
# COMPACT_ATOMS: atom_id res chain seq x y z
N MET A 1 -22.39 -43.33 37.97
CA MET A 1 -21.56 -43.10 36.76
C MET A 1 -22.03 -41.91 35.90
N LYS A 2 -23.35 -41.70 35.70
CA LYS A 2 -23.89 -40.52 34.98
C LYS A 2 -23.49 -39.16 35.58
N LEU A 3 -23.41 -39.06 36.92
CA LEU A 3 -23.04 -37.82 37.62
C LEU A 3 -21.56 -37.43 37.44
N VAL A 4 -20.67 -38.42 37.36
CA VAL A 4 -19.23 -38.21 37.12
C VAL A 4 -18.99 -37.79 35.67
N LEU A 5 -19.72 -38.38 34.72
CA LEU A 5 -19.65 -38.00 33.30
C LEU A 5 -20.17 -36.56 33.07
N MET A 6 -21.22 -36.15 33.79
CA MET A 6 -21.76 -34.78 33.77
C MET A 6 -20.77 -33.76 34.34
N LEU A 7 -20.12 -34.06 35.47
CA LEU A 7 -19.10 -33.17 36.05
C LEU A 7 -17.86 -33.03 35.15
N ALA A 8 -17.46 -34.12 34.49
CA ALA A 8 -16.35 -34.09 33.53
C ALA A 8 -16.67 -33.23 32.29
N LEU A 9 -17.91 -33.29 31.78
CA LEU A 9 -18.34 -32.46 30.65
C LEU A 9 -18.40 -30.95 30.99
N CYS A 10 -18.81 -30.59 32.21
CA CYS A 10 -18.85 -29.18 32.64
C CYS A 10 -17.45 -28.57 32.83
N ALA A 11 -16.44 -29.37 33.19
CA ALA A 11 -15.06 -28.89 33.33
C ALA A 11 -14.45 -28.49 31.97
N LEU A 12 -14.82 -29.19 30.90
CA LEU A 12 -14.36 -28.91 29.52
C LEU A 12 -15.02 -27.67 28.90
N ALA A 13 -16.13 -27.16 29.47
CA ALA A 13 -16.85 -26.00 28.97
C ALA A 13 -16.24 -24.64 29.39
N THR A 14 -15.16 -24.64 30.16
CA THR A 14 -14.51 -23.41 30.67
C THR A 14 -13.62 -22.69 29.66
N SER A 15 -13.40 -23.25 28.46
CA SER A 15 -12.74 -22.54 27.37
C SER A 15 -13.73 -21.80 26.46
N ALA A 16 -14.76 -21.19 27.03
CA ALA A 16 -15.43 -20.07 26.37
C ALA A 16 -14.54 -18.84 26.55
N THR A 17 -13.43 -18.79 25.81
CA THR A 17 -12.57 -17.62 25.77
C THR A 17 -13.35 -16.50 25.11
N ALA A 18 -14.02 -15.68 25.92
CA ALA A 18 -14.17 -14.27 25.61
C ALA A 18 -12.80 -13.83 25.06
N GLN A 19 -12.76 -13.31 23.82
CA GLN A 19 -11.54 -13.13 23.05
C GLN A 19 -10.67 -12.01 23.66
N SER A 20 -10.21 -12.15 24.89
CA SER A 20 -9.33 -11.21 25.55
C SER A 20 -7.92 -11.37 25.00
N VAL A 21 -7.28 -10.24 24.76
CA VAL A 21 -5.86 -10.18 24.39
C VAL A 21 -5.14 -9.48 25.53
N TYR A 22 -4.09 -10.12 26.01
CA TYR A 22 -3.27 -9.68 27.12
C TYR A 22 -1.93 -9.19 26.58
N ARG A 23 -1.52 -8.00 27.01
CA ARG A 23 -0.15 -7.49 26.87
C ARG A 23 0.63 -7.90 28.11
N CYS A 24 1.51 -8.87 27.95
CA CYS A 24 2.36 -9.38 29.00
C CYS A 24 3.77 -8.80 28.87
N ARG A 25 4.44 -8.60 30.01
CA ARG A 25 5.88 -8.44 30.05
C ARG A 25 6.51 -9.71 30.59
N ASP A 26 7.41 -10.32 29.82
CA ASP A 26 8.11 -11.51 30.26
C ASP A 26 9.22 -11.21 31.28
N ALA A 27 9.86 -12.26 31.81
CA ALA A 27 10.93 -12.12 32.79
C ALA A 27 12.19 -11.43 32.22
N ALA A 28 12.37 -11.45 30.91
CA ALA A 28 13.45 -10.75 30.21
C ALA A 28 13.09 -9.28 29.90
N GLY A 29 11.87 -8.84 30.24
CA GLY A 29 11.38 -7.50 30.01
C GLY A 29 10.78 -7.25 28.63
N ALA A 30 10.66 -8.27 27.78
CA ALA A 30 10.07 -8.16 26.45
C ALA A 30 8.54 -8.16 26.52
N VAL A 31 7.92 -7.46 25.56
CA VAL A 31 6.47 -7.33 25.46
C VAL A 31 5.93 -8.42 24.55
N VAL A 32 5.03 -9.26 25.08
CA VAL A 32 4.39 -10.36 24.35
C VAL A 32 2.88 -10.19 24.40
N TYR A 33 2.21 -10.53 23.31
CA TYR A 33 0.76 -10.47 23.18
C TYR A 33 0.20 -11.89 23.09
N GLN A 34 -0.75 -12.22 23.95
CA GLN A 34 -1.31 -13.57 24.02
C GLN A 34 -2.79 -13.55 24.36
N SER A 35 -3.51 -14.61 23.97
CA SER A 35 -4.94 -14.80 24.28
C SER A 35 -5.19 -15.46 25.65
N ALA A 36 -4.18 -16.11 26.22
CA ALA A 36 -4.22 -16.62 27.58
C ALA A 36 -3.74 -15.55 28.56
N ALA A 37 -4.23 -15.59 29.81
CA ALA A 37 -3.73 -14.72 30.87
C ALA A 37 -2.21 -14.82 31.02
N CYS A 38 -1.55 -13.70 31.33
CA CYS A 38 -0.10 -13.69 31.52
C CYS A 38 0.29 -14.59 32.70
N SER A 39 1.32 -15.41 32.53
CA SER A 39 1.97 -16.09 33.66
C SER A 39 2.69 -15.11 34.58
N GLY A 40 3.12 -13.97 34.03
CA GLY A 40 3.77 -12.86 34.73
C GLY A 40 2.92 -11.59 34.80
N LYS A 41 3.57 -10.42 34.75
CA LYS A 41 2.89 -9.13 34.87
C LYS A 41 2.06 -8.84 33.62
N THR A 42 0.75 -8.70 33.82
CA THR A 42 -0.16 -8.15 32.81
C THR A 42 -0.03 -6.63 32.82
N GLU A 43 0.37 -6.04 31.71
CA GLU A 43 0.43 -4.58 31.57
C GLU A 43 -0.90 -4.01 31.08
N LYS A 44 -1.62 -4.74 30.22
CA LYS A 44 -2.90 -4.30 29.68
C LYS A 44 -3.73 -5.49 29.19
N THR A 45 -5.04 -5.38 29.29
CA THR A 45 -6.00 -6.37 28.76
C THR A 45 -7.05 -5.64 27.94
N TRP A 46 -7.44 -6.20 26.80
CA TRP A 46 -8.58 -5.74 26.02
C TRP A 46 -9.41 -6.92 25.58
N MET A 47 -10.72 -6.71 25.46
CA MET A 47 -11.61 -7.66 24.80
C MET A 47 -11.52 -7.39 23.30
N ALA A 48 -11.16 -8.40 22.51
CA ALA A 48 -11.31 -8.34 21.07
C ALA A 48 -12.81 -8.37 20.77
N ASP A 49 -13.26 -7.38 20.02
CA ASP A 49 -14.61 -7.34 19.49
C ASP A 49 -14.65 -8.19 18.21
N PRO A 50 -15.29 -9.37 18.22
CA PRO A 50 -15.44 -10.18 17.01
C PRO A 50 -16.30 -9.50 15.93
N GLY A 51 -17.04 -8.43 16.30
CA GLY A 51 -17.94 -7.66 15.42
C GLY A 51 -17.22 -6.72 14.44
N LEU A 52 -15.90 -6.56 14.54
CA LEU A 52 -15.11 -5.78 13.58
C LEU A 52 -14.69 -6.58 12.33
N ALA A 53 -15.29 -7.74 12.09
CA ALA A 53 -15.42 -8.26 10.72
C ALA A 53 -16.38 -7.33 9.95
N THR A 54 -15.91 -6.10 9.68
CA THR A 54 -16.63 -5.12 8.90
C THR A 54 -16.93 -5.76 7.55
N THR A 55 -18.21 -6.02 7.28
CA THR A 55 -18.66 -6.28 5.92
C THR A 55 -18.08 -5.16 5.07
N ALA A 56 -17.27 -5.49 4.07
CA ALA A 56 -16.53 -4.49 3.31
C ALA A 56 -17.52 -3.40 2.87
N SER A 57 -17.35 -2.19 3.41
CA SER A 57 -18.26 -1.09 3.14
C SER A 57 -18.34 -0.86 1.64
N ALA A 58 -19.46 -0.31 1.15
CA ALA A 58 -19.59 0.04 -0.26
C ALA A 58 -18.41 0.92 -0.74
N GLU A 59 -17.91 1.80 0.13
CA GLU A 59 -16.72 2.62 -0.09
C GLU A 59 -15.45 1.78 -0.23
N ARG A 60 -15.22 0.81 0.65
CA ARG A 60 -14.08 -0.11 0.57
C ARG A 60 -14.10 -0.92 -0.72
N GLN A 61 -15.26 -1.43 -1.11
CA GLN A 61 -15.43 -2.17 -2.37
C GLN A 61 -15.22 -1.26 -3.60
N ALA A 62 -15.64 0.01 -3.53
CA ALA A 62 -15.38 0.98 -4.59
C ALA A 62 -13.87 1.30 -4.70
N ALA A 63 -13.19 1.47 -3.57
CA ALA A 63 -11.74 1.69 -3.52
C ALA A 63 -10.97 0.49 -4.08
N GLU A 64 -11.32 -0.73 -3.68
CA GLU A 64 -10.70 -1.96 -4.19
C GLU A 64 -10.88 -2.11 -5.71
N ARG A 65 -12.06 -1.79 -6.24
CA ARG A 65 -12.31 -1.75 -7.69
C ARG A 65 -11.48 -0.69 -8.41
N SER A 66 -11.29 0.49 -7.80
CA SER A 66 -10.43 1.52 -8.36
C SER A 66 -8.97 1.06 -8.43
N ILE A 67 -8.44 0.53 -7.32
CA ILE A 67 -7.08 0.00 -7.23
C ILE A 67 -6.85 -1.11 -8.25
N ALA A 68 -7.83 -2.01 -8.43
CA ALA A 68 -7.74 -3.08 -9.42
C ALA A 68 -7.64 -2.54 -10.86
N ARG A 69 -8.45 -1.53 -11.21
CA ARG A 69 -8.38 -0.87 -12.53
C ARG A 69 -7.03 -0.19 -12.76
N ASP A 70 -6.54 0.55 -11.77
CA ASP A 70 -5.26 1.25 -11.88
C ASP A 70 -4.10 0.27 -12.08
N ARG A 71 -4.10 -0.86 -11.35
CA ARG A 71 -3.11 -1.93 -11.53
C ARG A 71 -3.17 -2.51 -12.94
N GLN A 72 -4.35 -2.79 -13.48
CA GLN A 72 -4.50 -3.30 -14.85
C GLN A 72 -3.98 -2.28 -15.87
N TYR A 73 -4.31 -1.00 -15.70
CA TYR A 73 -3.81 0.06 -16.58
C TYR A 73 -2.28 0.14 -16.57
N LEU A 74 -1.67 0.15 -15.38
CA LEU A 74 -0.21 0.20 -15.24
C LEU A 74 0.46 -1.06 -15.82
N GLN A 75 -0.12 -2.25 -15.63
CA GLN A 75 0.40 -3.48 -16.23
C GLN A 75 0.33 -3.45 -17.77
N ALA A 76 -0.76 -2.93 -18.33
CA ALA A 76 -0.90 -2.77 -19.77
C ALA A 76 0.09 -1.73 -20.33
N SER A 77 0.29 -0.62 -19.63
CA SER A 77 1.23 0.44 -20.00
C SER A 77 2.69 -0.01 -19.93
N ASN A 78 3.04 -0.80 -18.90
CA ASN A 78 4.39 -1.31 -18.68
C ASN A 78 4.72 -2.56 -19.51
N ARG A 79 3.76 -3.09 -20.30
CA ARG A 79 4.05 -4.22 -21.18
C ARG A 79 5.06 -3.77 -22.24
N PRO A 80 6.23 -4.42 -22.36
CA PRO A 80 7.21 -4.05 -23.37
C PRO A 80 6.56 -4.18 -24.74
N LYS A 81 6.42 -3.05 -25.45
CA LYS A 81 5.95 -3.06 -26.83
C LYS A 81 6.97 -3.84 -27.65
N PRO A 82 6.55 -4.76 -28.54
CA PRO A 82 7.48 -5.40 -29.45
C PRO A 82 8.14 -4.30 -30.27
N VAL A 83 9.44 -4.12 -30.07
CA VAL A 83 10.26 -3.22 -30.87
C VAL A 83 10.32 -3.84 -32.25
N ARG A 84 9.43 -3.40 -33.15
CA ARG A 84 9.67 -3.57 -34.58
C ARG A 84 10.92 -2.75 -34.88
N THR A 85 12.06 -3.42 -35.01
CA THR A 85 13.28 -2.82 -35.55
C THR A 85 12.92 -2.21 -36.90
N PRO A 86 12.90 -0.88 -37.07
CA PRO A 86 12.80 -0.31 -38.39
C PRO A 86 14.05 -0.74 -39.15
N ARG A 87 13.89 -1.42 -40.30
CA ARG A 87 14.97 -1.47 -41.28
C ARG A 87 15.34 -0.02 -41.56
N LEU A 88 16.62 0.31 -41.36
CA LEU A 88 17.14 1.65 -41.55
C LEU A 88 16.72 2.21 -42.91
N ALA A 89 15.89 3.25 -42.86
CA ALA A 89 16.01 4.38 -43.77
C ALA A 89 16.31 5.59 -42.89
N SER A 90 17.56 5.67 -42.44
CA SER A 90 18.10 6.85 -41.76
C SER A 90 18.16 8.00 -42.76
N ARG A 91 17.03 8.70 -42.94
CA ARG A 91 17.06 10.11 -43.24
C ARG A 91 16.68 10.80 -41.95
N ALA A 92 17.71 11.12 -41.15
CA ALA A 92 17.56 12.00 -40.00
C ALA A 92 17.02 13.32 -40.54
N SER A 93 15.69 13.46 -40.52
CA SER A 93 15.06 14.76 -40.68
C SER A 93 15.51 15.55 -39.47
N THR A 94 16.34 16.56 -39.69
CA THR A 94 16.58 17.69 -38.79
C THR A 94 15.29 18.47 -38.61
N ARG A 95 14.25 17.81 -38.10
CA ARG A 95 13.00 18.45 -37.75
C ARG A 95 13.29 19.25 -36.49
N ALA A 96 13.37 20.56 -36.65
CA ALA A 96 13.51 21.46 -35.52
C ALA A 96 12.39 21.17 -34.52
N LEU A 97 12.77 20.91 -33.27
CA LEU A 97 11.83 20.64 -32.18
C LEU A 97 10.83 21.80 -32.10
N SER A 98 9.54 21.46 -31.96
CA SER A 98 8.52 22.47 -31.71
C SER A 98 8.82 23.22 -30.39
N PRO A 99 8.33 24.46 -30.22
CA PRO A 99 8.53 25.22 -28.98
C PRO A 99 8.10 24.45 -27.72
N CYS A 100 7.00 23.71 -27.81
CA CYS A 100 6.52 22.87 -26.72
C CYS A 100 7.48 21.71 -26.40
N GLU A 101 7.97 21.00 -27.42
CA GLU A 101 8.94 19.91 -27.23
C GLU A 101 10.25 20.42 -26.62
N ARG A 102 10.72 21.60 -27.02
CA ARG A 102 11.93 22.22 -26.44
C ARG A 102 11.75 22.51 -24.96
N GLU A 103 10.62 23.06 -24.54
CA GLU A 103 10.35 23.32 -23.11
C GLU A 103 10.22 22.03 -22.31
N ARG A 104 9.60 20.98 -22.87
CA ARG A 104 9.53 19.66 -22.23
C ARG A 104 10.92 19.05 -22.05
N GLN A 105 11.80 19.15 -23.04
CA GLN A 105 13.19 18.72 -22.92
C GLN A 105 13.97 19.54 -21.89
N ALA A 106 13.76 20.86 -21.84
CA ALA A 106 14.41 21.72 -20.85
C ALA A 106 14.02 21.34 -19.41
N ARG A 107 12.73 21.04 -19.17
CA ARG A 107 12.26 20.50 -17.89
C ARG A 107 12.92 19.15 -17.57
N HIS A 108 12.98 18.24 -18.54
CA HIS A 108 13.60 16.93 -18.35
C HIS A 108 15.09 17.06 -17.96
N ALA A 109 15.83 17.87 -18.71
CA ALA A 109 17.25 18.13 -18.44
C ALA A 109 17.47 18.85 -17.10
N ALA A 110 16.52 19.66 -16.64
CA ALA A 110 16.57 20.21 -15.28
C ALA A 110 16.35 19.12 -14.23
N HIS A 111 15.37 18.24 -14.44
CA HIS A 111 15.08 17.13 -13.52
C HIS A 111 16.24 16.15 -13.43
N GLU A 112 16.89 15.82 -14.54
CA GLU A 112 18.07 14.95 -14.54
C GLU A 112 19.26 15.55 -13.77
N ARG A 113 19.45 16.88 -13.84
CA ARG A 113 20.52 17.57 -13.09
C ARG A 113 20.30 17.55 -11.58
N THR A 114 19.06 17.73 -11.14
CA THR A 114 18.72 17.78 -9.70
C THR A 114 18.46 16.38 -9.12
N GLY A 115 17.98 15.45 -9.94
CA GLY A 115 17.62 14.10 -9.54
C GLY A 115 16.57 14.06 -8.42
N VAL A 116 16.82 13.24 -7.41
CA VAL A 116 15.90 12.98 -6.28
C VAL A 116 15.64 14.24 -5.43
N ARG A 117 16.48 15.28 -5.53
CA ARG A 117 16.32 16.52 -4.76
C ARG A 117 15.32 17.51 -5.37
N TRP A 118 14.53 17.08 -6.35
CA TRP A 118 13.55 17.91 -7.05
C TRP A 118 12.47 18.44 -6.10
N SER A 119 12.54 19.74 -5.78
CA SER A 119 11.59 20.38 -4.87
C SER A 119 10.28 20.72 -5.56
N TYR A 120 9.21 20.86 -4.77
CA TYR A 120 7.90 21.27 -5.28
C TYR A 120 7.93 22.61 -6.04
N ARG A 121 8.71 23.58 -5.54
CA ARG A 121 8.85 24.90 -6.17
C ARG A 121 9.45 24.79 -7.57
N GLU A 122 10.47 23.94 -7.74
CA GLU A 122 11.09 23.69 -9.04
C GLU A 122 10.12 22.96 -9.98
N ALA A 123 9.41 21.96 -9.48
CA ALA A 123 8.36 21.26 -10.25
C ALA A 123 7.32 22.24 -10.80
N SER A 124 6.75 23.07 -9.91
CA SER A 124 5.72 24.03 -10.24
C SER A 124 6.19 25.09 -11.25
N TYR A 125 7.42 25.60 -11.08
CA TYR A 125 8.02 26.55 -12.02
C TYR A 125 8.12 25.97 -13.43
N TRP A 126 8.62 24.73 -13.57
CA TRP A 126 8.76 24.08 -14.86
C TRP A 126 7.42 23.70 -15.49
N ASP A 127 6.45 23.26 -14.68
CA ASP A 127 5.10 22.97 -15.16
C ASP A 127 4.40 24.23 -15.70
N ALA A 128 4.50 25.36 -15.01
CA ALA A 128 3.94 26.63 -15.47
C ALA A 128 4.56 27.08 -16.81
N ARG A 129 5.88 26.89 -16.98
CA ARG A 129 6.58 27.19 -18.24
C ARG A 129 6.11 26.31 -19.40
N VAL A 130 6.05 25.00 -19.19
CA VAL A 130 5.58 24.05 -20.20
C VAL A 130 4.13 24.37 -20.57
N PHE A 131 3.26 24.60 -19.58
CA PHE A 131 1.85 24.92 -19.82
C PHE A 131 1.68 26.21 -20.64
N LYS A 132 2.50 27.24 -20.40
CA LYS A 132 2.46 28.51 -21.15
C LYS A 132 2.75 28.33 -22.64
N VAL A 133 3.63 27.41 -23.01
CA VAL A 133 4.09 27.22 -24.40
C VAL A 133 3.34 26.08 -25.11
N CYS A 134 2.83 25.10 -24.36
CA CYS A 134 2.18 23.90 -24.90
C CYS A 134 0.65 23.96 -24.94
N ARG A 135 0.04 25.08 -24.51
CA ARG A 135 -1.42 25.27 -24.57
C ARG A 135 -1.93 25.35 -26.00
#